data_AF-A0A7W0SHY7-F1
#
_entry.id   AF-A0A7W0SHY7-F1
#
_cell.length_a   1.000
_cell.length_b   1.000
_cell.length_c   1.000
_cell.angle_alpha   90.00
_cell.angle_beta   90.00
_cell.angle_gamma   90.00
#
_symmetry.space_group_name_H-M   'P 1'
#
loop_
_entity.id
_entity.type
_entity.pdbx_description
1 polymer ?
#
loop_
_entity_poly.entity_id
_entity_poly.type
_entity_poly.pdbx_seq_one_letter_code
_entity_poly.pdbx_strand_id
1 'polypeptide(L)'
;MKPIIFLLALLFPISSFASEPSIWTVGTRSDVLKGDARGVSIDANGTITLAPKLTEIYKTEQAYIWSSVIDPAGNVFLGTGGDGRVYKVAADGTGAMLTDLAELNVTALAIGRNGELFAATSPDGKVYRIDATGKSEVYFEPKEKYIWSLAIMNDGSLAVGSGEAGKIYRVRAAGATPAASLLFDTSETHIISLAVDKQGNLYTGTDSNGLVMRFGADGKPFGLLDSPLREILELVVAPDGSVY
;
A
#
# COMPACT_ATOMS: atom_id res chain seq x y z
N MET A 1 58.95 -42.48 68.39
CA MET A 1 58.38 -41.16 68.01
C MET A 1 57.83 -41.28 66.59
N LYS A 2 56.52 -41.13 66.38
CA LYS A 2 55.88 -41.06 65.04
C LYS A 2 55.06 -39.76 64.99
N PRO A 3 55.16 -38.95 63.92
CA PRO A 3 54.60 -37.60 63.90
C PRO A 3 53.09 -37.64 63.60
N ILE A 4 52.34 -36.78 64.30
CA ILE A 4 50.93 -36.49 64.04
C ILE A 4 50.90 -35.44 62.93
N ILE A 5 50.29 -35.76 61.79
CA ILE A 5 50.07 -34.83 60.68
C ILE A 5 48.73 -34.15 60.91
N PHE A 6 48.73 -32.85 61.18
CA PHE A 6 47.54 -32.01 61.22
C PHE A 6 47.16 -31.61 59.79
N LEU A 7 45.99 -32.06 59.32
CA LEU A 7 45.43 -31.62 58.04
C LEU A 7 44.69 -30.30 58.28
N LEU A 8 45.27 -29.18 57.83
CA LEU A 8 44.66 -27.86 57.91
C LEU A 8 43.74 -27.66 56.69
N ALA A 9 42.42 -27.73 56.91
CA ALA A 9 41.45 -27.42 55.87
C ALA A 9 41.36 -25.89 55.69
N LEU A 10 41.91 -25.37 54.59
CA LEU A 10 41.73 -23.97 54.19
C LEU A 10 40.31 -23.77 53.63
N LEU A 11 39.45 -23.13 54.40
CA LEU A 11 38.18 -22.57 53.94
C LEU A 11 38.46 -21.25 53.20
N PHE A 12 38.29 -21.24 51.88
CA PHE A 12 38.29 -20.01 51.09
C PHE A 12 36.95 -19.27 51.29
N PRO A 13 36.95 -17.97 51.63
CA PRO A 13 35.72 -17.19 51.72
C PRO A 13 35.15 -16.98 50.31
N ILE A 14 33.92 -17.43 50.09
CA ILE A 14 33.15 -17.09 48.89
C ILE A 14 32.56 -15.70 49.11
N SER A 15 33.10 -14.69 48.42
CA SER A 15 32.53 -13.34 48.45
C SER A 15 31.13 -13.37 47.84
N SER A 16 30.11 -13.12 48.66
CA SER A 16 28.74 -12.85 48.22
C SER A 16 28.66 -11.37 47.84
N PHE A 17 28.56 -11.05 46.56
CA PHE A 17 28.25 -9.69 46.11
C PHE A 17 26.77 -9.40 46.41
N ALA A 18 26.51 -8.35 47.20
CA ALA A 18 25.18 -7.79 47.33
C ALA A 18 24.85 -7.01 46.05
N SER A 19 23.74 -7.33 45.38
CA SER A 19 23.28 -6.54 44.23
C SER A 19 22.62 -5.25 44.72
N GLU A 20 23.07 -4.11 44.23
CA GLU A 20 22.38 -2.84 44.44
C GLU A 20 21.08 -2.78 43.61
N PRO A 21 20.02 -2.10 44.09
CA PRO A 21 18.80 -1.91 43.31
C PRO A 21 19.10 -1.15 42.02
N SER A 22 18.79 -1.74 40.88
CA SER A 22 18.80 -1.04 39.60
C SER A 22 17.42 -0.45 39.32
N ILE A 23 17.38 0.86 39.07
CA ILE A 23 16.19 1.53 38.53
C ILE A 23 16.38 1.59 37.03
N TRP A 24 15.47 0.98 36.29
CA TRP A 24 15.40 1.11 34.84
C TRP A 24 14.10 1.84 34.48
N THR A 25 14.18 2.66 33.43
CA THR A 25 13.06 3.48 32.97
C THR A 25 12.77 3.14 31.53
N VAL A 26 11.49 2.94 31.20
CA VAL A 26 11.00 2.97 29.82
C VAL A 26 10.33 4.32 29.63
N GLY A 27 11.02 5.23 28.96
CA GLY A 27 10.54 6.61 28.77
C GLY A 27 10.43 7.03 27.31
N THR A 28 11.06 6.29 26.40
CA THR A 28 11.09 6.63 24.98
C THR A 28 10.39 5.56 24.15
N ARG A 29 9.85 5.95 22.99
CA ARG A 29 9.34 5.00 21.99
C ARG A 29 10.38 3.94 21.62
N SER A 30 11.65 4.32 21.51
CA SER A 30 12.74 3.37 21.23
C SER A 30 12.87 2.31 22.32
N ASP A 31 12.67 2.67 23.59
CA ASP A 31 12.69 1.71 24.69
C ASP A 31 11.47 0.80 24.67
N VAL A 32 10.28 1.34 24.36
CA VAL A 32 9.05 0.55 24.21
C VAL A 32 9.18 -0.47 23.08
N LEU A 33 9.76 -0.07 21.94
CA LEU A 33 9.93 -0.92 20.75
C LEU A 33 10.97 -2.03 20.90
N LYS A 34 11.79 -2.03 21.96
CA LYS A 34 12.70 -3.14 22.27
C LYS A 34 11.95 -4.38 22.80
N GLY A 35 10.70 -4.22 23.24
CA GLY A 35 9.87 -5.30 23.77
C GLY A 35 8.99 -5.98 22.72
N ASP A 36 8.36 -7.10 23.11
CA ASP A 36 7.36 -7.80 22.30
C ASP A 36 5.98 -7.13 22.43
N ALA A 37 5.50 -6.48 21.38
CA ALA A 37 4.15 -5.93 21.33
C ALA A 37 3.12 -7.01 20.97
N ARG A 38 2.32 -7.45 21.95
CA ARG A 38 1.21 -8.41 21.73
C ARG A 38 -0.12 -7.77 22.10
N GLY A 39 -1.01 -7.62 21.12
CA GLY A 39 -2.35 -7.05 21.35
C GLY A 39 -2.34 -5.56 21.71
N VAL A 40 -1.25 -4.84 21.44
CA VAL A 40 -1.10 -3.41 21.71
C VAL A 40 -0.63 -2.67 20.48
N SER A 41 -1.06 -1.42 20.34
CA SER A 41 -0.56 -0.45 19.37
C SER A 41 0.37 0.54 20.09
N ILE A 42 1.47 0.90 19.44
CA ILE A 42 2.44 1.87 19.95
C ILE A 42 2.44 3.05 18.99
N ASP A 43 2.00 4.21 19.44
CA ASP A 43 1.92 5.41 18.60
C ASP A 43 3.30 6.07 18.37
N ALA A 44 3.33 7.20 17.65
CA ALA A 44 4.55 7.94 17.36
C ALA A 44 5.24 8.52 18.62
N ASN A 45 4.51 8.72 19.70
CA ASN A 45 5.01 9.21 20.98
C ASN A 45 5.44 8.07 21.91
N GLY A 46 5.20 6.81 21.54
CA GLY A 46 5.46 5.64 22.37
C GLY A 46 4.32 5.30 23.34
N THR A 47 3.16 5.92 23.20
CA THR A 47 1.96 5.58 23.97
C THR A 47 1.50 4.18 23.59
N ILE A 48 1.25 3.34 24.59
CA ILE A 48 0.73 1.99 24.42
C ILE A 48 -0.79 2.02 24.59
N THR A 49 -1.52 1.56 23.58
CA THR A 49 -2.97 1.36 23.63
C THR A 49 -3.33 -0.07 23.23
N LEU A 50 -4.55 -0.52 23.50
CA LEU A 50 -5.02 -1.81 22.99
C LEU A 50 -5.08 -1.76 21.46
N ALA A 51 -4.51 -2.76 20.79
CA ALA A 51 -4.60 -2.87 19.35
C ALA A 51 -6.01 -3.33 18.93
N PRO A 52 -6.46 -2.94 17.72
CA PRO A 52 -7.59 -3.60 17.08
C PRO A 52 -7.38 -5.12 17.02
N LYS A 53 -8.43 -5.89 17.28
CA LYS A 53 -8.39 -7.34 17.10
C LYS A 53 -8.28 -7.66 15.61
N LEU A 54 -7.17 -8.27 15.21
CA LEU A 54 -7.00 -8.81 13.87
C LEU A 54 -7.67 -10.19 13.78
N THR A 55 -8.52 -10.38 12.79
CA THR A 55 -9.15 -11.67 12.48
C THR A 55 -8.90 -11.96 11.00
N GLU A 56 -8.38 -13.14 10.69
CA GLU A 56 -8.26 -13.58 9.30
C GLU A 56 -9.65 -13.81 8.72
N ILE A 57 -9.97 -13.13 7.63
CA ILE A 57 -11.27 -13.24 6.95
C ILE A 57 -11.16 -14.20 5.77
N TYR A 58 -10.11 -14.04 4.95
CA TYR A 58 -9.85 -14.86 3.77
C TYR A 58 -8.36 -14.93 3.49
N LYS A 59 -7.89 -16.10 3.03
CA LYS A 59 -6.50 -16.34 2.66
C LYS A 59 -6.44 -16.83 1.21
N THR A 60 -5.78 -16.04 0.35
CA THR A 60 -5.68 -16.33 -1.10
C THR A 60 -4.69 -17.44 -1.45
N GLU A 61 -3.87 -17.88 -0.48
CA GLU A 61 -2.69 -18.72 -0.65
C GLU A 61 -1.62 -18.15 -1.59
N GLN A 62 -1.75 -16.89 -2.03
CA GLN A 62 -0.74 -16.20 -2.83
C GLN A 62 0.32 -15.56 -1.95
N ALA A 63 1.56 -15.54 -2.46
CA ALA A 63 2.70 -14.97 -1.75
C ALA A 63 2.60 -13.44 -1.58
N TYR A 64 1.99 -12.75 -2.55
CA TYR A 64 1.90 -11.29 -2.57
C TYR A 64 0.49 -10.83 -2.95
N ILE A 65 -0.04 -9.90 -2.16
CA ILE A 65 -1.18 -9.05 -2.51
C ILE A 65 -0.63 -7.65 -2.74
N TRP A 66 -0.73 -7.15 -3.97
CA TRP A 66 -0.21 -5.83 -4.36
C TRP A 66 -1.24 -4.72 -4.22
N SER A 67 -2.50 -5.04 -4.45
CA SER A 67 -3.55 -4.04 -4.50
C SER A 67 -4.84 -4.56 -3.87
N SER A 68 -5.63 -3.64 -3.34
CA SER A 68 -6.96 -3.94 -2.86
C SER A 68 -7.91 -2.77 -3.10
N VAL A 69 -9.19 -3.07 -3.30
CA VAL A 69 -10.27 -2.07 -3.36
C VAL A 69 -11.55 -2.67 -2.81
N ILE A 70 -12.39 -1.83 -2.20
CA ILE A 70 -13.71 -2.22 -1.69
C ILE A 70 -14.80 -1.58 -2.55
N ASP A 71 -15.81 -2.35 -2.94
CA ASP A 71 -17.00 -1.81 -3.60
C ASP A 71 -18.04 -1.31 -2.58
N PRO A 72 -19.07 -0.56 -3.03
CA PRO A 72 -20.13 -0.08 -2.13
C PRO A 72 -20.95 -1.17 -1.44
N ALA A 73 -20.90 -2.42 -1.93
CA ALA A 73 -21.57 -3.56 -1.31
C ALA A 73 -20.70 -4.24 -0.22
N GLY A 74 -19.47 -3.76 -0.02
CA GLY A 74 -18.53 -4.30 0.96
C GLY A 74 -17.72 -5.49 0.44
N ASN A 75 -17.76 -5.78 -0.86
CA ASN A 75 -16.88 -6.80 -1.43
C ASN A 75 -15.47 -6.22 -1.57
N VAL A 76 -14.47 -6.98 -1.13
CA VAL A 76 -13.06 -6.65 -1.27
C VAL A 76 -12.49 -7.39 -2.47
N PHE A 77 -11.85 -6.66 -3.36
CA PHE A 77 -11.09 -7.21 -4.48
C PHE A 77 -9.60 -7.13 -4.17
N LEU A 78 -8.86 -8.20 -4.46
CA LEU A 78 -7.44 -8.32 -4.15
C LEU A 78 -6.67 -8.68 -5.42
N GLY A 79 -5.71 -7.85 -5.80
CA GLY A 79 -4.81 -8.08 -6.93
C GLY A 79 -3.48 -8.67 -6.45
N THR A 80 -3.01 -9.73 -7.10
CA THR A 80 -1.86 -10.52 -6.64
C THR A 80 -0.58 -10.20 -7.42
N GLY A 81 0.56 -10.69 -6.90
CA GLY A 81 1.87 -10.57 -7.54
C GLY A 81 2.50 -11.91 -7.85
N GLY A 82 3.09 -12.01 -9.05
CA GLY A 82 3.75 -13.20 -9.57
C GLY A 82 2.86 -14.11 -10.42
N ASP A 83 1.53 -14.00 -10.31
CA ASP A 83 0.56 -14.86 -11.00
C ASP A 83 -0.66 -14.14 -11.59
N GLY A 84 -0.77 -12.80 -11.49
CA GLY A 84 -1.77 -12.04 -12.25
C GLY A 84 -3.23 -12.19 -11.84
N ARG A 85 -3.50 -12.74 -10.65
CA ARG A 85 -4.85 -13.08 -10.23
C ARG A 85 -5.55 -11.92 -9.55
N VAL A 86 -6.87 -11.93 -9.69
CA VAL A 86 -7.76 -11.09 -8.91
C VAL A 86 -8.70 -11.99 -8.12
N TYR A 87 -8.78 -11.78 -6.82
CA TYR A 87 -9.74 -12.44 -5.94
C TYR A 87 -10.87 -11.48 -5.59
N LYS A 88 -12.08 -12.02 -5.38
CA LYS A 88 -13.20 -11.31 -4.78
C LYS A 88 -13.54 -11.99 -3.46
N VAL A 89 -13.60 -11.20 -2.39
CA VAL A 89 -14.04 -11.60 -1.05
C VAL A 89 -15.32 -10.83 -0.76
N ALA A 90 -16.42 -11.53 -0.55
CA ALA A 90 -17.69 -10.92 -0.19
C ALA A 90 -17.67 -10.36 1.24
N ALA A 91 -18.64 -9.50 1.56
CA ALA A 91 -18.75 -8.87 2.87
C ALA A 91 -18.91 -9.88 4.04
N ASP A 92 -19.36 -11.11 3.75
CA ASP A 92 -19.46 -12.21 4.72
C ASP A 92 -18.15 -13.00 4.90
N GLY A 93 -17.10 -12.65 4.16
CA GLY A 93 -15.79 -13.31 4.18
C GLY A 93 -15.63 -14.49 3.23
N THR A 94 -16.68 -14.88 2.50
CA THR A 94 -16.55 -15.90 1.44
C THR A 94 -15.74 -15.33 0.29
N GLY A 95 -14.73 -16.05 -0.19
CA GLY A 95 -13.86 -15.57 -1.24
C GLY A 95 -13.53 -16.62 -2.30
N ALA A 96 -13.26 -16.15 -3.51
CA ALA A 96 -12.83 -16.97 -4.63
C ALA A 96 -11.97 -16.16 -5.60
N MET A 97 -11.19 -16.85 -6.43
CA MET A 97 -10.54 -16.23 -7.58
C MET A 97 -11.62 -15.75 -8.56
N LEU A 98 -11.58 -14.47 -8.90
CA LEU A 98 -12.49 -13.85 -9.86
C LEU A 98 -11.95 -14.00 -11.29
N THR A 99 -10.67 -13.73 -11.49
CA THR A 99 -10.05 -13.82 -12.82
C THR A 99 -8.54 -14.07 -12.71
N ASP A 100 -7.97 -14.58 -13.81
CA ASP A 100 -6.55 -14.89 -13.99
C ASP A 100 -6.09 -14.11 -15.24
N LEU A 101 -5.34 -13.02 -15.03
CA LEU A 101 -4.91 -12.12 -16.09
C LEU A 101 -3.59 -12.61 -16.72
N ALA A 102 -3.27 -12.09 -17.89
CA ALA A 102 -2.09 -12.54 -18.63
C ALA A 102 -0.76 -12.07 -17.99
N GLU A 103 -0.76 -10.92 -17.32
CA GLU A 103 0.43 -10.32 -16.71
C GLU A 103 0.66 -10.80 -15.28
N LEU A 104 1.91 -10.70 -14.82
CA LEU A 104 2.33 -11.28 -13.55
C LEU A 104 1.79 -10.55 -12.31
N ASN A 105 1.58 -9.24 -12.38
CA ASN A 105 1.18 -8.46 -11.22
C ASN A 105 -0.06 -7.64 -11.52
N VAL A 106 -0.96 -7.58 -10.53
CA VAL A 106 -2.09 -6.64 -10.49
C VAL A 106 -1.78 -5.53 -9.48
N THR A 107 -1.20 -4.45 -10.00
CA THR A 107 -0.56 -3.38 -9.21
C THR A 107 -1.54 -2.33 -8.70
N ALA A 108 -2.68 -2.14 -9.35
CA ALA A 108 -3.75 -1.28 -8.85
C ALA A 108 -5.13 -1.78 -9.26
N LEU A 109 -6.13 -1.46 -8.44
CA LEU A 109 -7.53 -1.76 -8.68
C LEU A 109 -8.38 -0.50 -8.50
N ALA A 110 -9.45 -0.37 -9.27
CA ALA A 110 -10.44 0.69 -9.10
C ALA A 110 -11.86 0.21 -9.46
N ILE A 111 -12.87 0.64 -8.70
CA ILE A 111 -14.27 0.30 -8.96
C ILE A 111 -14.93 1.41 -9.77
N GLY A 112 -15.33 1.10 -11.00
CA GLY A 112 -16.09 1.96 -11.89
C GLY A 112 -17.47 2.30 -11.34
N ARG A 113 -18.08 3.36 -11.90
CA ARG A 113 -19.38 3.86 -11.44
C ARG A 113 -20.54 2.88 -11.66
N ASN A 114 -20.42 1.94 -12.60
CA ASN A 114 -21.44 0.90 -12.82
C ASN A 114 -21.06 -0.43 -12.16
N GLY A 115 -20.05 -0.43 -11.28
CA GLY A 115 -19.57 -1.61 -10.57
C GLY A 115 -18.58 -2.47 -11.35
N GLU A 116 -18.10 -2.01 -12.52
CA GLU A 116 -17.01 -2.68 -13.22
C GLU A 116 -15.71 -2.57 -12.43
N LEU A 117 -14.92 -3.64 -12.38
CA LEU A 117 -13.59 -3.58 -11.77
C LEU A 117 -12.56 -3.26 -12.85
N PHE A 118 -11.70 -2.27 -12.58
CA PHE A 118 -10.51 -2.02 -13.38
C PHE A 118 -9.29 -2.56 -12.67
N ALA A 119 -8.41 -3.22 -13.43
CA ALA A 119 -7.16 -3.81 -12.92
C ALA A 119 -5.98 -3.36 -13.78
N ALA A 120 -5.01 -2.71 -13.14
CA ALA A 120 -3.74 -2.30 -13.74
C ALA A 120 -2.69 -3.40 -13.55
N THR A 121 -1.85 -3.61 -14.56
CA THR A 121 -0.88 -4.69 -14.54
C THR A 121 0.57 -4.27 -14.76
N SER A 122 1.51 -5.20 -14.51
CA SER A 122 2.91 -5.14 -14.91
C SER A 122 3.49 -6.55 -15.07
N PRO A 123 4.59 -6.77 -15.83
CA PRO A 123 5.44 -5.81 -16.55
C PRO A 123 4.97 -5.43 -17.97
N ASP A 124 3.82 -5.90 -18.44
CA ASP A 124 3.21 -5.44 -19.70
C ASP A 124 1.99 -4.58 -19.39
N GLY A 125 2.25 -3.34 -18.95
CA GLY A 125 1.26 -2.44 -18.38
C GLY A 125 0.01 -2.26 -19.23
N LYS A 126 -1.09 -2.84 -18.75
CA LYS A 126 -2.45 -2.72 -19.29
C LYS A 126 -3.43 -2.39 -18.19
N VAL A 127 -4.56 -1.83 -18.59
CA VAL A 127 -5.74 -1.78 -17.76
C VAL A 127 -6.77 -2.75 -18.33
N TYR A 128 -7.18 -3.70 -17.52
CA TYR A 128 -8.30 -4.59 -17.79
C TYR A 128 -9.58 -4.01 -17.21
N ARG A 129 -10.69 -4.21 -17.91
CA ARG A 129 -12.04 -4.10 -17.35
C ARG A 129 -12.56 -5.51 -17.09
N ILE A 130 -13.03 -5.76 -15.88
CA ILE A 130 -13.48 -7.07 -15.40
C ILE A 130 -14.94 -6.92 -14.95
N ASP A 131 -15.81 -7.76 -15.49
CA ASP A 131 -17.22 -7.78 -15.10
C ASP A 131 -17.46 -8.65 -13.85
N ALA A 132 -18.70 -8.65 -13.36
CA ALA A 132 -19.08 -9.40 -12.15
C ALA A 132 -18.92 -10.92 -12.28
N THR A 133 -18.81 -11.46 -13.50
CA THR A 133 -18.57 -12.89 -13.76
C THR A 133 -17.08 -13.25 -13.83
N GLY A 134 -16.20 -12.24 -13.79
CA GLY A 134 -14.75 -12.41 -13.91
C GLY A 134 -14.24 -12.39 -15.35
N LYS A 135 -15.12 -12.12 -16.33
CA LYS A 135 -14.68 -11.93 -17.71
C LYS A 135 -13.91 -10.63 -17.80
N SER A 136 -12.67 -10.73 -18.28
CA SER A 136 -11.75 -9.61 -18.44
C SER A 136 -11.56 -9.25 -19.91
N GLU A 137 -11.41 -7.96 -20.21
CA GLU A 137 -10.97 -7.46 -21.51
C GLU A 137 -10.00 -6.28 -21.34
N VAL A 138 -9.10 -6.08 -22.30
CA VAL A 138 -8.20 -4.93 -22.28
C VAL A 138 -9.01 -3.66 -22.53
N TYR A 139 -9.01 -2.77 -21.56
CA TYR A 139 -9.68 -1.47 -21.61
C TYR A 139 -8.76 -0.37 -22.15
N PHE A 140 -7.49 -0.39 -21.74
CA PHE A 140 -6.47 0.58 -22.14
C PHE A 140 -5.08 -0.05 -22.16
N GLU A 141 -4.28 0.28 -23.18
CA GLU A 141 -2.93 -0.23 -23.35
C GLU A 141 -1.97 0.93 -23.73
N PRO A 142 -1.33 1.59 -22.75
CA PRO A 142 -0.44 2.72 -22.98
C PRO A 142 0.90 2.34 -23.62
N LYS A 143 1.20 1.04 -23.72
CA LYS A 143 2.52 0.50 -24.12
C LYS A 143 3.62 0.92 -23.13
N GLU A 144 3.27 0.96 -21.85
CA GLU A 144 4.17 1.24 -20.73
C GLU A 144 4.41 -0.05 -19.96
N LYS A 145 5.56 -0.19 -19.31
CA LYS A 145 5.91 -1.41 -18.57
C LYS A 145 5.11 -1.57 -17.27
N TYR A 146 4.83 -0.46 -16.61
CA TYR A 146 4.12 -0.46 -15.32
C TYR A 146 2.93 0.50 -15.38
N ILE A 147 1.81 0.07 -14.81
CA ILE A 147 0.73 0.95 -14.41
C ILE A 147 0.60 0.85 -12.90
N TRP A 148 0.92 1.91 -12.18
CA TRP A 148 1.05 1.88 -10.73
C TRP A 148 -0.21 2.31 -10.00
N SER A 149 -1.06 3.12 -10.64
CA SER A 149 -2.19 3.74 -9.96
C SER A 149 -3.38 3.91 -10.90
N LEU A 150 -4.57 3.77 -10.32
CA LEU A 150 -5.86 3.98 -10.97
C LEU A 150 -6.76 4.81 -10.07
N ALA A 151 -7.53 5.72 -10.66
CA ALA A 151 -8.61 6.41 -9.95
C ALA A 151 -9.79 6.71 -10.88
N ILE A 152 -11.02 6.62 -10.37
CA ILE A 152 -12.22 6.96 -11.13
C ILE A 152 -12.55 8.43 -10.94
N MET A 153 -12.56 9.17 -12.04
CA MET A 153 -12.92 10.58 -12.10
C MET A 153 -14.43 10.78 -11.90
N ASN A 154 -14.82 12.02 -11.58
CA ASN A 154 -16.22 12.34 -11.32
C ASN A 154 -17.15 12.23 -12.55
N ASP A 155 -16.59 12.28 -13.75
CA ASP A 155 -17.31 12.03 -15.00
C ASP A 155 -17.33 10.54 -15.40
N GLY A 156 -16.77 9.65 -14.57
CA GLY A 156 -16.64 8.22 -14.86
C GLY A 156 -15.43 7.85 -15.73
N SER A 157 -14.62 8.82 -16.18
CA SER A 157 -13.35 8.51 -16.84
C SER A 157 -12.34 7.91 -15.86
N LEU A 158 -11.40 7.13 -16.38
CA LEU A 158 -10.36 6.49 -15.59
C LEU A 158 -9.05 7.29 -15.69
N ALA A 159 -8.55 7.75 -14.54
CA ALA A 159 -7.19 8.25 -14.42
C ALA A 159 -6.23 7.06 -14.27
N VAL A 160 -5.11 7.09 -15.00
CA VAL A 160 -4.12 6.01 -15.06
C VAL A 160 -2.73 6.61 -14.89
N GLY A 161 -1.98 6.16 -13.89
CA GLY A 161 -0.60 6.57 -13.65
C GLY A 161 0.38 5.49 -14.08
N SER A 162 1.27 5.81 -15.01
CA SER A 162 2.25 4.86 -15.54
C SER A 162 3.60 4.91 -14.80
N GLY A 163 4.45 3.93 -15.10
CA GLY A 163 5.85 3.92 -14.72
C GLY A 163 6.82 3.98 -15.91
N GLU A 164 8.12 4.09 -15.62
CA GLU A 164 9.25 4.45 -16.50
C GLU A 164 9.20 5.86 -17.11
N ALA A 165 8.05 6.28 -17.64
CA ALA A 165 7.84 7.60 -18.23
C ALA A 165 6.99 8.56 -17.38
N GLY A 166 6.48 8.12 -16.22
CA GLY A 166 5.68 8.95 -15.31
C GLY A 166 4.50 9.68 -15.98
N LYS A 167 3.79 9.02 -16.90
CA LYS A 167 2.68 9.66 -17.61
C LYS A 167 1.38 9.50 -16.84
N ILE A 168 0.54 10.52 -16.96
CA ILE A 168 -0.81 10.53 -16.44
C ILE A 168 -1.77 10.51 -17.63
N TYR A 169 -2.65 9.53 -17.68
CA TYR A 169 -3.68 9.42 -18.69
C TYR A 169 -5.07 9.60 -18.09
N ARG A 170 -6.00 10.14 -18.87
CA ARG A 170 -7.43 10.20 -18.60
C ARG A 170 -8.20 9.50 -19.71
N VAL A 171 -8.54 8.24 -19.46
CA VAL A 171 -9.18 7.33 -20.40
C VAL A 171 -10.70 7.45 -20.30
N ARG A 172 -11.35 7.93 -21.35
CA ARG A 172 -12.81 8.19 -21.37
C ARG A 172 -13.64 7.04 -21.94
N ALA A 173 -13.02 6.13 -22.69
CA ALA A 173 -13.70 5.00 -23.31
C ALA A 173 -12.73 3.84 -23.54
N ALA A 174 -13.28 2.62 -23.64
CA ALA A 174 -12.51 1.43 -23.97
C ALA A 174 -11.81 1.58 -25.33
N GLY A 175 -10.56 1.13 -25.41
CA GLY A 175 -9.78 1.18 -26.65
C GLY A 175 -9.29 2.58 -27.06
N ALA A 176 -9.42 3.58 -26.19
CA ALA A 176 -8.86 4.90 -26.43
C ALA A 176 -7.34 4.81 -26.64
N THR A 177 -6.80 5.61 -27.58
CA THR A 177 -5.37 5.60 -27.85
C THR A 177 -4.59 6.32 -26.74
N PRO A 178 -3.31 5.98 -26.52
CA PRO A 178 -2.50 6.65 -25.50
C PRO A 178 -2.37 8.15 -25.76
N ALA A 179 -2.18 8.55 -27.03
CA ALA A 179 -2.08 9.95 -27.41
C ALA A 179 -3.36 10.75 -27.13
N ALA A 180 -4.54 10.18 -27.38
CA ALA A 180 -5.81 10.85 -27.09
C ALA A 180 -6.16 10.88 -25.60
N SER A 181 -5.51 10.01 -24.81
CA SER A 181 -5.76 9.89 -23.37
C SER A 181 -4.71 10.61 -22.53
N LEU A 182 -3.59 11.06 -23.09
CA LEU A 182 -2.53 11.72 -22.33
C LEU A 182 -3.07 13.01 -21.70
N LEU A 183 -3.04 13.07 -20.36
CA LEU A 183 -3.37 14.27 -19.60
C LEU A 183 -2.11 15.09 -19.36
N PHE A 184 -1.04 14.43 -18.93
CA PHE A 184 0.21 15.10 -18.60
C PHE A 184 1.40 14.14 -18.69
N ASP A 185 2.51 14.65 -19.20
CA ASP A 185 3.79 13.96 -19.29
C ASP A 185 4.73 14.59 -18.27
N THR A 186 5.05 13.87 -17.19
CA THR A 186 5.86 14.40 -16.11
C THR A 186 7.35 14.20 -16.40
N SER A 187 8.21 14.83 -15.61
CA SER A 187 9.64 14.49 -15.56
C SER A 187 9.95 13.37 -14.55
N GLU A 188 8.92 12.82 -13.90
CA GLU A 188 9.05 11.80 -12.85
C GLU A 188 9.08 10.40 -13.46
N THR A 189 9.60 9.42 -12.72
CA THR A 189 9.71 8.05 -13.24
C THR A 189 8.41 7.28 -13.10
N HIS A 190 7.73 7.42 -11.95
CA HIS A 190 6.49 6.72 -11.67
C HIS A 190 5.43 7.65 -11.09
N ILE A 191 4.18 7.41 -11.48
CA ILE A 191 2.99 7.98 -10.82
C ILE A 191 2.40 6.92 -9.90
N ILE A 192 2.80 6.96 -8.62
CA ILE A 192 2.55 5.89 -7.65
C ILE A 192 1.14 5.96 -7.06
N SER A 193 0.59 7.16 -6.90
CA SER A 193 -0.73 7.34 -6.28
C SER A 193 -1.58 8.34 -7.05
N LEU A 194 -2.89 8.05 -7.09
CA LEU A 194 -3.90 8.91 -7.69
C LEU A 194 -5.09 9.01 -6.73
N ALA A 195 -5.60 10.22 -6.53
CA ALA A 195 -6.81 10.46 -5.74
C ALA A 195 -7.68 11.52 -6.39
N VAL A 196 -9.00 11.43 -6.20
CA VAL A 196 -9.96 12.37 -6.79
C VAL A 196 -10.81 12.97 -5.70
N ASP A 197 -10.95 14.30 -5.69
CA ASP A 197 -11.83 14.98 -4.74
C ASP A 197 -13.28 15.11 -5.24
N LYS A 198 -14.16 15.61 -4.37
CA LYS A 198 -15.58 15.79 -4.69
C LYS A 198 -15.83 16.83 -5.79
N GLN A 199 -14.89 17.73 -6.03
CA GLN A 199 -14.95 18.75 -7.08
C GLN A 199 -14.45 18.20 -8.43
N GLY A 200 -13.83 17.03 -8.43
CA GLY A 200 -13.30 16.35 -9.61
C GLY A 200 -11.87 16.73 -9.94
N ASN A 201 -11.13 17.32 -9.00
CA ASN A 201 -9.70 17.52 -9.17
C ASN A 201 -8.98 16.18 -8.97
N LEU A 202 -7.97 15.93 -9.80
CA LEU A 202 -7.08 14.78 -9.69
C LEU A 202 -5.82 15.18 -8.94
N TYR A 203 -5.43 14.40 -7.94
CA TYR A 203 -4.18 14.53 -7.20
C TYR A 203 -3.28 13.37 -7.56
N THR A 204 -1.99 13.65 -7.73
CA THR A 204 -1.01 12.64 -8.16
C THR A 204 0.21 12.69 -7.27
N GLY A 205 0.65 11.53 -6.79
CA GLY A 205 1.89 11.35 -6.06
C GLY A 205 2.93 10.61 -6.90
N THR A 206 4.19 11.04 -6.83
CA THR A 206 5.25 10.54 -7.72
C THR A 206 6.33 9.75 -6.98
N ASP A 207 7.12 9.00 -7.75
CA ASP A 207 8.44 8.46 -7.38
C ASP A 207 9.55 9.25 -8.07
N SER A 208 10.71 9.26 -7.44
CA SER A 208 11.96 9.97 -7.74
C SER A 208 12.11 11.26 -6.96
N ASN A 209 11.11 12.16 -6.97
CA ASN A 209 11.18 13.43 -6.25
C ASN A 209 10.01 13.69 -5.29
N GLY A 210 9.17 12.70 -5.02
CA GLY A 210 8.11 12.81 -3.99
C GLY A 210 7.15 14.00 -4.19
N LEU A 211 6.77 14.29 -5.43
CA LEU A 211 5.92 15.43 -5.75
C LEU A 211 4.45 15.08 -5.55
N VAL A 212 3.69 16.04 -5.04
CA VAL A 212 2.22 16.03 -5.11
C VAL A 212 1.78 17.13 -6.07
N MET A 213 1.06 16.74 -7.12
CA MET A 213 0.45 17.68 -8.07
C MET A 213 -1.07 17.56 -8.04
N ARG A 214 -1.75 18.65 -8.36
CA ARG A 214 -3.19 18.72 -8.56
C ARG A 214 -3.53 19.17 -9.97
N PHE A 215 -4.52 18.53 -10.58
CA PHE A 215 -5.07 18.88 -11.88
C PHE A 215 -6.53 19.25 -11.71
N GLY A 216 -6.88 20.49 -12.09
CA GLY A 216 -8.25 20.97 -12.11
C GLY A 216 -8.98 20.64 -13.41
N ALA A 217 -10.15 21.26 -13.60
CA ALA A 217 -10.95 21.07 -14.81
C ALA A 217 -10.25 21.54 -16.11
N ASP A 218 -9.28 22.45 -16.00
CA ASP A 218 -8.46 22.92 -17.12
C ASP A 218 -7.34 21.95 -17.52
N GLY A 219 -7.12 20.89 -16.73
CA GLY A 219 -6.10 19.88 -16.94
C GLY A 219 -4.66 20.36 -16.71
N LYS A 220 -4.46 21.57 -16.18
CA LYS A 220 -3.11 22.08 -15.92
C LYS A 220 -2.61 21.57 -14.56
N PRO A 221 -1.33 21.16 -14.47
CA PRO A 221 -0.74 20.77 -13.20
C PRO A 221 -0.54 21.99 -12.29
N PHE A 222 -0.72 21.77 -10.99
CA PHE A 222 -0.31 22.68 -9.94
C PHE A 222 0.43 21.87 -8.86
N GLY A 223 1.70 22.19 -8.60
CA GLY A 223 2.47 21.55 -7.53
C GLY A 223 1.95 21.97 -6.15
N LEU A 224 1.59 21.00 -5.32
CA LEU A 224 1.10 21.20 -3.95
C LEU A 224 2.20 20.95 -2.91
N LEU A 225 3.03 19.94 -3.14
CA LEU A 225 4.08 19.53 -2.22
C LEU A 225 5.28 19.02 -3.00
N ASP A 226 6.46 19.42 -2.54
CA ASP A 226 7.75 18.85 -2.87
C ASP A 226 8.28 18.20 -1.57
N SER A 227 8.15 16.89 -1.49
CA SER A 227 8.46 16.14 -0.27
C SER A 227 9.97 15.90 -0.17
N PRO A 228 10.57 15.96 1.03
CA PRO A 228 11.95 15.51 1.21
C PRO A 228 12.10 13.98 1.07
N LEU A 229 11.00 13.24 0.96
CA LEU A 229 10.97 11.80 0.72
C LEU A 229 10.89 11.51 -0.78
N ARG A 230 11.43 10.37 -1.18
CA ARG A 230 11.51 9.97 -2.59
C ARG A 230 10.15 9.69 -3.24
N GLU A 231 9.21 9.13 -2.48
CA GLU A 231 7.98 8.53 -3.00
C GLU A 231 6.75 9.01 -2.22
N ILE A 232 5.66 9.26 -2.96
CA ILE A 232 4.31 9.46 -2.41
C ILE A 232 3.47 8.21 -2.69
N LEU A 233 3.48 7.28 -1.74
CA LEU A 233 2.90 5.94 -1.89
C LEU A 233 1.37 5.94 -1.97
N GLU A 234 0.72 6.83 -1.22
CA GLU A 234 -0.73 6.91 -1.15
C GLU A 234 -1.15 8.36 -0.95
N LEU A 235 -2.34 8.71 -1.45
CA LEU A 235 -2.97 10.00 -1.25
C LEU A 235 -4.42 9.77 -0.86
N VAL A 236 -4.89 10.44 0.19
CA VAL A 236 -6.30 10.43 0.59
C VAL A 236 -6.79 11.87 0.66
N VAL A 237 -7.86 12.16 -0.10
CA VAL A 237 -8.49 13.48 -0.06
C VAL A 237 -9.74 13.44 0.81
N ALA A 238 -9.71 14.20 1.91
CA ALA A 238 -10.82 14.31 2.83
C ALA A 238 -11.98 15.16 2.27
N PRO A 239 -13.20 15.03 2.80
CA PRO A 239 -14.38 15.79 2.35
C PRO A 239 -14.24 17.32 2.39
N ASP A 240 -13.36 17.85 3.25
CA ASP A 240 -13.05 19.27 3.39
C ASP A 240 -11.95 19.76 2.43
N GLY A 241 -11.39 18.85 1.62
CA GLY A 241 -10.31 19.13 0.67
C GLY A 241 -8.90 18.95 1.24
N SER A 242 -8.75 18.55 2.51
CA SER A 242 -7.44 18.20 3.07
C SER A 242 -6.86 16.98 2.36
N VAL A 243 -5.56 16.99 2.09
CA VAL A 243 -4.84 15.88 1.44
C VAL A 243 -3.87 15.28 2.44
N TYR A 244 -3.96 13.95 2.62
CA TYR A 244 -3.10 13.15 3.49
C TYR A 244 -2.26 12.18 2.67
#